data_AF-A0A955FEK4-F1
#
_entry.id   AF-A0A955FEK4-F1
#
_cell.length_a   1.000
_cell.length_b   1.000
_cell.length_c   1.000
_cell.angle_alpha   90.00
_cell.angle_beta   90.00
_cell.angle_gamma   90.00
#
_symmetry.space_group_name_H-M   'P 1'
#
loop_
_entity.id
_entity.type
_entity.pdbx_description
1 polymer ?
#
loop_
_entity_poly.entity_id
_entity_poly.type
_entity_poly.pdbx_seq_one_letter_code
_entity_poly.pdbx_strand_id
1 'polypeptide(L)'
;MDFLDPKKQRQNTIVLYAGYLLIGIAIIISTIVLLYQANGYEVDNKGKLVQNGLVFFSSQPNPATIYLNDKKQSQQTNSRVSIPAGQYSVRLARAGYHDWQHTLSVQGGDVQHFDYPFLVPKTLAPKAYGTAYASVPSLVSQSRDKRWLMVQPNSAEASFDIYDLKNPTDPAVNVTIPAEIVATSNGAATWKVVAWADDNQHVLLSRNDASGTAYIMLNRAEVAQSKNLTTLFNLSSGSVLTLNNNKFDQYYLHVPATGELSAVSLSTPTPAVVIKNVQAFKTYDNSTVLYATTTGAPAGKVAINMFSGGQTFFLRYLSAGSTYLLDMAGYGGTPYVVLGSAADNSVYIYKNPEKQLRGGSKNAVAMRAIRLTNPQYLAFSPTAQYILVQSGQSVAVYDIFQQRLSNYKESAPVDAPQTHATWMDGHRLVFVSGGTLLLHDFDQTNLQTLMAAAPDFAPAFSPDYHYVYTLAPATGGMQLLQTPLLTPADL
;
A
#
# COMPACT_ATOMS: atom_id res chain seq x y z
N MET A 1 -9.30 38.89 72.05
CA MET A 1 -10.64 39.35 71.63
C MET A 1 -10.55 40.09 70.30
N ASP A 2 -9.98 39.49 69.24
CA ASP A 2 -9.92 40.14 67.91
C ASP A 2 -11.22 39.99 67.10
N PHE A 3 -12.12 39.09 67.51
CA PHE A 3 -13.40 38.83 66.84
C PHE A 3 -14.51 39.86 67.16
N LEU A 4 -14.24 40.84 68.02
CA LEU A 4 -15.22 41.86 68.44
C LEU A 4 -14.94 43.25 67.83
N ASP A 5 -13.87 43.41 67.03
CA ASP A 5 -13.59 44.65 66.30
C ASP A 5 -14.10 44.56 64.85
N PRO A 6 -15.22 45.22 64.52
CA PRO A 6 -15.82 45.13 63.18
C PRO A 6 -14.92 45.69 62.07
N LYS A 7 -13.93 46.53 62.38
CA LYS A 7 -12.96 47.01 61.38
C LYS A 7 -11.94 45.93 61.01
N LYS A 8 -11.41 45.19 62.00
CA LYS A 8 -10.50 44.06 61.76
C LYS A 8 -11.19 42.89 61.08
N GLN A 9 -12.43 42.59 61.45
CA GLN A 9 -13.22 41.55 60.77
C GLN A 9 -13.43 41.91 59.29
N ARG A 10 -13.81 43.16 58.98
CA ARG A 10 -13.96 43.64 57.59
C ARG A 10 -12.65 43.58 56.81
N GLN A 11 -11.51 43.94 57.41
CA GLN A 11 -10.20 43.83 56.78
C GLN A 11 -9.83 42.37 56.46
N ASN A 12 -9.99 41.45 57.41
CA ASN A 12 -9.71 40.03 57.19
C ASN A 12 -10.61 39.42 56.09
N THR A 13 -11.89 39.79 56.07
CA THR A 13 -12.82 39.38 55.00
C THR A 13 -12.41 39.95 53.63
N ILE A 14 -11.98 41.21 53.55
CA ILE A 14 -11.47 41.82 52.32
C ILE A 14 -10.20 41.11 51.84
N VAL A 15 -9.25 40.83 52.74
CA VAL A 15 -8.00 40.11 52.41
C VAL A 15 -8.31 38.69 51.93
N LEU A 16 -9.26 37.99 52.55
CA LEU A 16 -9.68 36.65 52.13
C LEU A 16 -10.30 36.66 50.71
N TYR A 17 -11.25 37.56 50.45
CA TYR A 17 -11.86 37.67 49.12
C TYR A 17 -10.88 38.16 48.06
N ALA A 18 -9.98 39.09 48.40
CA ALA A 18 -8.89 39.51 47.51
C ALA A 18 -7.94 38.34 47.21
N GLY A 19 -7.63 37.51 48.20
CA GLY A 19 -6.86 36.27 48.03
C GLY A 19 -7.53 35.28 47.09
N TYR A 20 -8.83 35.00 47.29
CA TYR A 20 -9.58 34.13 46.37
C TYR A 20 -9.67 34.71 44.95
N LEU A 21 -9.84 36.02 44.80
CA LEU A 21 -9.83 36.69 43.50
C LEU A 21 -8.47 36.53 42.81
N LEU A 22 -7.35 36.76 43.52
CA LEU A 22 -6.01 36.62 42.98
C LEU A 22 -5.68 35.17 42.60
N ILE A 23 -6.07 34.20 43.42
CA ILE A 23 -5.92 32.77 43.10
C ILE A 23 -6.76 32.41 41.87
N GLY A 24 -8.00 32.90 41.79
CA GLY A 24 -8.86 32.71 40.62
C GLY A 24 -8.23 33.27 39.35
N ILE A 25 -7.69 34.49 39.41
CA ILE A 25 -6.96 35.13 38.30
C ILE A 25 -5.71 34.31 37.94
N ALA A 26 -4.93 33.87 38.92
CA ALA A 26 -3.72 33.08 38.68
C ALA A 26 -4.05 31.76 37.99
N ILE A 27 -5.09 31.05 38.43
CA ILE A 27 -5.57 29.82 37.78
C ILE A 27 -5.97 30.10 36.34
N ILE A 28 -6.77 31.15 36.10
CA ILE A 28 -7.21 31.52 34.74
C ILE A 28 -6.01 31.82 33.84
N ILE A 29 -5.05 32.62 34.30
CA ILE A 29 -3.84 32.93 33.54
C ILE A 29 -3.02 31.67 33.27
N SER A 30 -2.78 30.83 34.29
CA SER A 30 -2.06 29.56 34.12
C SER A 30 -2.77 28.63 33.13
N THR A 31 -4.10 28.51 33.18
CA THR A 31 -4.87 27.71 32.22
C THR A 31 -4.73 28.27 30.80
N ILE A 32 -4.79 29.59 30.63
CA ILE A 32 -4.59 30.24 29.32
C ILE A 32 -3.17 29.97 28.81
N VAL A 33 -2.15 30.11 29.65
CA VAL A 33 -0.75 29.84 29.28
C VAL A 33 -0.56 28.38 28.87
N LEU A 34 -1.10 27.43 29.64
CA LEU A 34 -1.03 26.00 29.31
C LEU A 34 -1.78 25.68 28.01
N LEU A 35 -2.92 26.33 27.75
CA LEU A 35 -3.65 26.19 26.49
C LEU A 35 -2.83 26.70 25.30
N TYR A 36 -2.17 27.86 25.44
CA TYR A 36 -1.27 28.37 24.40
C TYR A 36 -0.08 27.44 24.18
N GLN A 37 0.56 26.94 25.24
CA GLN A 37 1.64 25.95 25.13
C GLN A 37 1.18 24.66 24.45
N ALA A 38 -0.01 24.15 24.78
CA ALA A 38 -0.60 22.97 24.14
C ALA A 38 -0.86 23.18 22.64
N ASN A 39 -1.14 24.42 22.21
CA ASN A 39 -1.28 24.80 20.80
C ASN A 39 0.05 25.20 20.13
N GLY A 40 1.18 24.89 20.75
CA GLY A 40 2.52 25.10 20.21
C GLY A 40 3.10 26.50 20.41
N TYR A 41 2.47 27.37 21.19
CA TYR A 41 3.02 28.70 21.47
C TYR A 41 4.13 28.63 22.54
N GLU A 42 5.29 29.17 22.20
CA GLU A 42 6.45 29.23 23.08
C GLU A 42 7.14 30.61 22.95
N VAL A 43 7.90 30.99 23.98
CA VAL A 43 8.72 32.19 23.94
C VAL A 43 10.15 31.75 23.61
N ASP A 44 10.69 32.23 22.48
CA ASP A 44 12.05 31.87 22.07
C ASP A 44 13.12 32.48 23.01
N ASN A 45 14.38 32.08 22.83
CA ASN A 45 15.51 32.58 23.62
C ASN A 45 15.75 34.11 23.49
N LYS A 46 15.02 34.81 22.61
CA LYS A 46 15.06 36.26 22.40
C LYS A 46 13.81 36.97 22.95
N GLY A 47 12.93 36.26 23.64
CA GLY A 47 11.69 36.82 24.19
C GLY A 47 10.57 36.97 23.16
N LYS A 48 10.71 36.42 21.96
CA LYS A 48 9.69 36.51 20.91
C LYS A 48 8.70 35.35 21.02
N LEU A 49 7.40 35.66 21.00
CA LEU A 49 6.34 34.66 20.87
C LEU A 49 6.44 33.99 19.50
N VAL A 50 6.67 32.69 19.48
CA VAL A 50 6.68 31.83 18.30
C VAL A 50 5.62 30.75 18.44
N GLN A 51 5.08 30.29 17.32
CA GLN A 51 4.22 29.12 17.29
C GLN A 51 4.96 28.00 16.57
N ASN A 52 5.21 26.91 17.28
CA ASN A 52 5.92 25.73 16.82
C ASN A 52 4.92 24.67 16.34
N GLY A 53 5.35 23.87 15.37
CA GLY A 53 4.80 22.55 15.13
C GLY A 53 5.73 21.48 15.69
N LEU A 54 5.20 20.28 15.90
CA LEU A 54 5.93 19.12 16.40
C LEU A 54 6.15 18.14 15.26
N VAL A 55 7.40 17.86 14.91
CA VAL A 55 7.72 16.93 13.83
C VAL A 55 8.43 15.71 14.42
N PHE A 56 7.86 14.52 14.20
CA PHE A 56 8.49 13.25 14.54
C PHE A 56 9.35 12.77 13.37
N PHE A 57 10.63 12.55 13.60
CA PHE A 57 11.54 11.98 12.61
C PHE A 57 11.95 10.57 13.05
N SER A 58 11.72 9.57 12.20
CA SER A 58 12.33 8.23 12.28
C SER A 58 13.18 7.98 11.04
N SER A 59 14.01 6.95 11.08
CA SER A 59 14.72 6.45 9.91
C SER A 59 14.99 4.95 10.03
N GLN A 60 15.07 4.28 8.90
CA GLN A 60 15.55 2.90 8.80
C GLN A 60 16.85 2.89 7.99
N PRO A 61 18.00 2.55 8.60
CA PRO A 61 18.21 2.28 10.02
C PRO A 61 18.21 3.54 10.91
N ASN A 62 18.17 3.33 12.23
CA ASN A 62 18.25 4.38 13.26
C ASN A 62 19.46 4.17 14.19
N PRO A 63 19.96 5.23 14.86
CA PRO A 63 19.61 6.65 14.68
C PRO A 63 20.33 7.29 13.48
N ALA A 64 19.73 8.31 12.88
CA ALA A 64 20.33 9.18 11.88
C ALA A 64 20.38 10.62 12.41
N THR A 65 21.35 11.39 11.96
CA THR A 65 21.49 12.80 12.34
C THR A 65 20.49 13.64 11.56
N ILE A 66 19.73 14.48 12.26
CA ILE A 66 18.73 15.37 11.66
C ILE A 66 19.40 16.72 11.35
N TYR A 67 19.20 17.21 10.12
CA TYR A 67 19.56 18.57 9.71
C TYR A 67 18.31 19.31 9.25
N LEU A 68 18.15 20.56 9.70
CA LEU A 68 17.11 21.48 9.25
C LEU A 68 17.79 22.72 8.66
N ASN A 69 17.57 23.01 7.37
CA ASN A 69 18.27 24.07 6.63
C ASN A 69 19.80 24.00 6.84
N ASP A 70 20.36 22.81 6.64
CA ASP A 70 21.76 22.43 6.87
C ASP A 70 22.31 22.59 8.29
N LYS A 71 21.47 22.98 9.26
CA LYS A 71 21.85 23.04 10.67
C LYS A 71 21.56 21.72 11.37
N LYS A 72 22.62 21.11 11.90
CA LYS A 72 22.53 19.91 12.73
C LYS A 72 21.65 20.16 13.96
N GLN A 73 20.67 19.30 14.18
CA GLN A 73 19.86 19.32 15.39
C GLN A 73 20.54 18.55 16.52
N SER A 74 20.18 18.86 17.77
CA SER A 74 20.70 18.15 18.94
C SER A 74 20.09 16.75 19.08
N GLN A 75 18.87 16.55 18.57
CA GLN A 75 18.22 15.24 18.50
C GLN A 75 18.62 14.46 17.24
N GLN A 76 18.47 13.14 17.31
CA GLN A 76 18.60 12.19 16.18
C GLN A 76 17.24 11.58 15.87
N THR A 77 17.13 10.79 14.80
CA THR A 77 15.87 10.09 14.46
C THR A 77 15.42 9.13 15.57
N ASN A 78 14.13 8.78 15.57
CA ASN A 78 13.33 8.31 16.72
C ASN A 78 13.12 9.38 17.80
N SER A 79 12.97 10.64 17.39
CA SER A 79 12.68 11.75 18.30
C SER A 79 11.63 12.72 17.73
N ARG A 80 11.08 13.56 18.62
CA ARG A 80 10.20 14.67 18.28
C ARG A 80 11.02 15.97 18.35
N VAL A 81 10.92 16.80 17.31
CA VAL A 81 11.59 18.09 17.23
C VAL A 81 10.53 19.18 17.17
N SER A 82 10.61 20.15 18.09
CA SER A 82 9.79 21.36 18.05
C SER A 82 10.41 22.33 17.06
N ILE A 83 9.67 22.68 16.00
CA ILE A 83 10.16 23.51 14.91
C ILE A 83 9.21 24.70 14.75
N PRO A 84 9.71 25.96 14.72
CA PRO A 84 8.89 27.11 14.42
C PRO A 84 8.13 26.95 13.09
N ALA A 85 6.95 27.55 12.99
CA ALA A 85 6.21 27.56 11.74
C ALA A 85 7.05 28.17 10.59
N GLY A 86 7.10 27.49 9.45
CA GLY A 86 7.95 27.88 8.32
C GLY A 86 8.24 26.74 7.34
N GLN A 87 9.03 27.04 6.32
CA GLN A 87 9.53 26.07 5.34
C GLN A 87 10.94 25.62 5.71
N TYR A 88 11.20 24.31 5.63
CA TYR A 88 12.48 23.72 5.98
C TYR A 88 12.91 22.68 4.95
N SER A 89 14.18 22.71 4.57
CA SER A 89 14.86 21.56 3.99
C SER A 89 15.30 20.63 5.10
N VAL A 90 14.85 19.38 5.05
CA VAL A 90 15.27 18.31 5.95
C VAL A 90 16.27 17.43 5.26
N ARG A 91 17.32 17.07 5.99
CA ARG A 91 18.26 16.02 5.59
C ARG A 91 18.52 15.08 6.77
N LEU A 92 18.36 13.78 6.55
CA LEU A 92 18.69 12.73 7.50
C LEU A 92 19.94 11.99 7.01
N ALA A 93 20.98 11.96 7.84
CA ALA A 93 22.27 11.40 7.46
C ALA A 93 22.77 10.35 8.46
N ARG A 94 23.26 9.22 7.94
CA ARG A 94 23.94 8.17 8.70
C ARG A 94 25.18 7.71 7.94
N ALA A 95 26.26 7.44 8.65
CA ALA A 95 27.50 6.98 8.03
C ALA A 95 27.28 5.67 7.24
N GLY A 96 27.78 5.62 6.01
CA GLY A 96 27.60 4.47 5.11
C GLY A 96 26.33 4.49 4.24
N TYR A 97 25.43 5.46 4.44
CA TYR A 97 24.16 5.55 3.71
C TYR A 97 24.04 6.83 2.88
N HIS A 98 23.21 6.78 1.84
CA HIS A 98 22.75 7.98 1.16
C HIS A 98 21.87 8.82 2.08
N ASP A 99 22.08 10.13 2.06
CA ASP A 99 21.28 11.07 2.83
C ASP A 99 19.85 11.12 2.28
N TRP A 100 18.86 11.01 3.17
CA TRP A 100 17.46 11.20 2.82
C TRP A 100 17.09 12.68 2.95
N GLN A 101 16.36 13.21 1.98
CA GLN A 101 16.04 14.63 1.89
C GLN A 101 14.57 14.86 1.58
N HIS A 102 13.98 15.90 2.18
CA HIS A 102 12.61 16.32 1.89
C HIS A 102 12.40 17.78 2.26
N THR A 103 11.45 18.46 1.61
CA THR A 103 11.04 19.82 1.99
C THR A 103 9.74 19.75 2.79
N LEU A 104 9.75 20.29 4.00
CA LEU A 104 8.57 20.32 4.87
C LEU A 104 8.08 21.74 5.13
N SER A 105 6.76 21.85 5.32
CA SER A 105 6.06 23.10 5.64
C SER A 105 5.43 22.93 7.02
N VAL A 106 6.03 23.49 8.06
CA VAL A 106 5.49 23.45 9.43
C VAL A 106 4.46 24.55 9.60
N GLN A 107 3.26 24.19 10.03
CA GLN A 107 2.27 25.14 10.53
C GLN A 107 2.31 25.18 12.06
N GLY A 108 1.95 26.33 12.65
CA GLY A 108 1.91 26.45 14.10
C GLY A 108 0.85 25.52 14.70
N GLY A 109 1.22 24.77 15.75
CA GLY A 109 0.36 23.77 16.40
C GLY A 109 0.19 22.46 15.64
N ASP A 110 0.83 22.30 14.48
CA ASP A 110 0.74 21.10 13.66
C ASP A 110 1.59 19.95 14.20
N VAL A 111 1.19 18.70 13.91
CA VAL A 111 1.94 17.49 14.24
C VAL A 111 2.18 16.68 12.97
N GLN A 112 3.44 16.57 12.55
CA GLN A 112 3.84 15.84 11.35
C GLN A 112 4.68 14.62 11.69
N HIS A 113 4.50 13.54 10.92
CA HIS A 113 5.22 12.29 11.08
C HIS A 113 6.02 11.98 9.81
N PHE A 114 7.33 11.87 9.97
CA PHE A 114 8.27 11.31 8.98
C PHE A 114 8.84 10.04 9.58
N ASP A 115 8.01 9.02 9.69
CA ASP A 115 8.33 7.69 10.25
C ASP A 115 8.76 6.67 9.19
N TYR A 116 8.65 7.04 7.91
CA TYR A 116 9.01 6.23 6.76
C TYR A 116 10.41 6.42 6.13
N PRO A 117 11.26 7.42 6.47
CA PRO A 117 12.55 7.59 5.82
C PRO A 117 13.40 6.31 5.83
N PHE A 118 13.88 5.90 4.66
CA PHE A 118 14.69 4.71 4.45
C PHE A 118 16.01 5.10 3.81
N LEU A 119 17.11 4.81 4.50
CA LEU A 119 18.44 5.17 4.05
C LEU A 119 19.03 3.96 3.33
N VAL A 120 19.35 4.11 2.05
CA VAL A 120 19.98 3.06 1.25
C VAL A 120 21.50 3.11 1.43
N PRO A 121 22.19 1.97 1.66
CA PRO A 121 23.65 1.92 1.74
C PRO A 121 24.31 2.49 0.48
N LYS A 122 25.41 3.22 0.64
CA LYS A 122 26.19 3.76 -0.50
C LYS A 122 26.85 2.67 -1.34
N THR A 123 27.11 1.52 -0.72
CA THR A 123 27.69 0.35 -1.36
C THR A 123 26.79 -0.83 -1.11
N LEU A 124 26.22 -1.38 -2.19
CA LEU A 124 25.41 -2.59 -2.15
C LEU A 124 26.25 -3.79 -2.59
N ALA A 125 26.09 -4.91 -1.90
CA ALA A 125 26.84 -6.14 -2.13
C ALA A 125 25.89 -7.30 -2.49
N PRO A 126 25.34 -7.35 -3.71
CA PRO A 126 24.52 -8.47 -4.16
C PRO A 126 25.34 -9.77 -4.16
N LYS A 127 24.73 -10.86 -3.70
CA LYS A 127 25.32 -12.21 -3.76
C LYS A 127 24.30 -13.19 -4.32
N ALA A 128 24.79 -14.26 -4.93
CA ALA A 128 23.94 -15.39 -5.32
C ALA A 128 23.23 -15.97 -4.07
N TYR A 129 21.95 -16.28 -4.24
CA TYR A 129 21.07 -16.80 -3.20
C TYR A 129 20.25 -17.95 -3.77
N GLY A 130 20.18 -19.06 -3.04
CA GLY A 130 19.37 -20.20 -3.46
C GLY A 130 19.87 -20.88 -4.73
N THR A 131 18.91 -21.46 -5.47
CA THR A 131 19.17 -22.26 -6.67
C THR A 131 19.42 -21.37 -7.89
N ALA A 132 20.41 -21.71 -8.70
CA ALA A 132 20.58 -21.15 -10.04
C ALA A 132 19.63 -21.85 -11.02
N TYR A 133 18.94 -21.08 -11.86
CA TYR A 133 17.98 -21.60 -12.82
C TYR A 133 18.59 -21.64 -14.22
N ALA A 134 18.59 -22.80 -14.87
CA ALA A 134 19.15 -22.97 -16.21
C ALA A 134 18.40 -22.19 -17.31
N SER A 135 17.19 -21.73 -17.03
CA SER A 135 16.37 -20.90 -17.92
C SER A 135 15.62 -19.86 -17.10
N VAL A 136 14.97 -18.91 -17.78
CA VAL A 136 14.16 -17.89 -17.12
C VAL A 136 12.98 -18.56 -16.41
N PRO A 137 12.83 -18.40 -15.08
CA PRO A 137 11.70 -18.95 -14.36
C PRO A 137 10.37 -18.49 -14.95
N SER A 138 9.36 -19.35 -14.94
CA SER A 138 8.05 -19.02 -15.51
C SER A 138 7.21 -18.09 -14.63
N LEU A 139 7.48 -18.07 -13.33
CA LEU A 139 6.72 -17.31 -12.35
C LEU A 139 7.56 -17.05 -11.10
N VAL A 140 7.44 -15.85 -10.54
CA VAL A 140 7.94 -15.50 -9.21
C VAL A 140 6.86 -14.72 -8.47
N SER A 141 6.60 -15.08 -7.21
CA SER A 141 5.63 -14.37 -6.38
C SER A 141 5.99 -14.45 -4.91
N GLN A 142 5.62 -13.42 -4.16
CA GLN A 142 5.89 -13.31 -2.74
C GLN A 142 4.59 -13.30 -1.92
N SER A 143 4.60 -13.96 -0.77
CA SER A 143 3.50 -13.92 0.19
C SER A 143 3.23 -12.52 0.74
N ARG A 144 2.03 -12.30 1.28
CA ARG A 144 1.58 -10.99 1.77
C ARG A 144 2.40 -10.51 2.97
N ASP A 145 2.80 -11.43 3.84
CA ASP A 145 3.70 -11.18 4.97
C ASP A 145 5.19 -11.09 4.58
N LYS A 146 5.48 -11.21 3.28
CA LYS A 146 6.81 -11.15 2.67
C LYS A 146 7.75 -12.29 3.07
N ARG A 147 7.29 -13.27 3.84
CA ARG A 147 8.13 -14.35 4.32
C ARG A 147 8.46 -15.37 3.24
N TRP A 148 7.50 -15.71 2.38
CA TRP A 148 7.64 -16.80 1.43
C TRP A 148 7.82 -16.27 0.02
N LEU A 149 8.89 -16.71 -0.64
CA LEU A 149 9.12 -16.49 -2.06
C LEU A 149 8.90 -17.79 -2.80
N MET A 150 7.98 -17.78 -3.75
CA MET A 150 7.65 -18.91 -4.62
C MET A 150 8.20 -18.65 -6.01
N VAL A 151 9.01 -19.57 -6.52
CA VAL A 151 9.59 -19.53 -7.87
C VAL A 151 9.15 -20.78 -8.62
N GLN A 152 8.63 -20.64 -9.84
CA GLN A 152 8.33 -21.76 -10.72
C GLN A 152 9.42 -21.87 -11.79
N PRO A 153 10.33 -22.86 -11.72
CA PRO A 153 11.47 -22.94 -12.62
C PRO A 153 11.04 -23.20 -14.08
N ASN A 154 10.04 -24.06 -14.29
CA ASN A 154 9.60 -24.52 -15.60
C ASN A 154 8.08 -24.53 -15.66
N SER A 155 7.49 -23.87 -16.66
CA SER A 155 6.03 -23.79 -16.81
C SER A 155 5.37 -25.12 -17.21
N ALA A 156 6.14 -26.06 -17.75
CA ALA A 156 5.67 -27.41 -18.08
C ALA A 156 5.42 -28.27 -16.82
N GLU A 157 6.02 -27.90 -15.69
CA GLU A 157 5.94 -28.64 -14.43
C GLU A 157 5.08 -27.87 -13.43
N ALA A 158 4.26 -28.59 -12.67
CA ALA A 158 3.52 -28.02 -11.54
C ALA A 158 4.39 -28.01 -10.26
N SER A 159 5.67 -27.63 -10.41
CA SER A 159 6.68 -27.66 -9.37
C SER A 159 7.18 -26.25 -9.05
N PHE A 160 7.34 -25.96 -7.76
CA PHE A 160 7.66 -24.64 -7.25
C PHE A 160 8.73 -24.75 -6.16
N ASP A 161 9.75 -23.90 -6.22
CA ASP A 161 10.69 -23.71 -5.14
C ASP A 161 10.17 -22.66 -4.17
N ILE A 162 10.12 -23.01 -2.88
CA ILE A 162 9.64 -22.14 -1.81
C ILE A 162 10.82 -21.77 -0.91
N TYR A 163 11.14 -20.48 -0.84
CA TYR A 163 12.17 -19.93 0.04
C TYR A 163 11.54 -19.28 1.28
N ASP A 164 12.13 -19.51 2.46
CA ASP A 164 11.81 -18.78 3.69
C ASP A 164 12.74 -17.56 3.83
N LEU A 165 12.27 -16.39 3.44
CA LEU A 165 13.05 -15.15 3.48
C LEU A 165 13.27 -14.61 4.90
N LYS A 166 12.57 -15.16 5.91
CA LYS A 166 12.87 -14.91 7.32
C LYS A 166 14.08 -15.70 7.79
N ASN A 167 14.29 -16.90 7.23
CA ASN A 167 15.41 -17.79 7.54
C ASN A 167 16.22 -18.05 6.27
N PRO A 168 16.93 -17.04 5.72
CA PRO A 168 17.54 -17.14 4.40
C PRO A 168 18.67 -18.18 4.29
N THR A 169 19.13 -18.76 5.39
CA THR A 169 20.10 -19.86 5.36
C THR A 169 19.45 -21.21 5.02
N ASP A 170 18.13 -21.33 5.16
CA ASP A 170 17.42 -22.56 4.86
C ASP A 170 17.33 -22.74 3.34
N PRO A 171 17.59 -23.95 2.83
CA PRO A 171 17.46 -24.22 1.40
C PRO A 171 16.00 -24.12 0.96
N ALA A 172 15.79 -23.85 -0.33
CA ALA A 172 14.45 -23.86 -0.90
C ALA A 172 13.81 -25.25 -0.76
N VAL A 173 12.52 -25.27 -0.43
CA VAL A 173 11.72 -26.50 -0.43
C VAL A 173 11.01 -26.61 -1.77
N ASN A 174 11.23 -27.71 -2.48
CA ASN A 174 10.49 -27.98 -3.71
C ASN A 174 9.11 -28.56 -3.40
N VAL A 175 8.07 -27.95 -3.97
CA VAL A 175 6.66 -28.32 -3.84
C VAL A 175 6.13 -28.67 -5.22
N THR A 176 5.70 -29.91 -5.41
CA THR A 176 5.12 -30.38 -6.68
C THR A 176 3.65 -30.74 -6.49
N ILE A 177 2.76 -30.07 -7.21
CA ILE A 177 1.33 -30.35 -7.18
C ILE A 177 1.06 -31.70 -7.85
N PRO A 178 0.37 -32.63 -7.16
CA PRO A 178 0.02 -33.92 -7.74
C PRO A 178 -0.72 -33.83 -9.08
N ALA A 179 -0.40 -34.73 -10.01
CA ALA A 179 -0.91 -34.70 -11.38
C ALA A 179 -2.44 -34.85 -11.46
N GLU A 180 -3.04 -35.57 -10.51
CA GLU A 180 -4.48 -35.74 -10.35
C GLU A 180 -5.21 -34.43 -10.00
N ILE A 181 -4.52 -33.48 -9.37
CA ILE A 181 -5.07 -32.16 -9.03
C ILE A 181 -4.94 -31.23 -10.23
N VAL A 182 -3.78 -31.24 -10.91
CA VAL A 182 -3.55 -30.37 -12.08
C VAL A 182 -4.47 -30.75 -13.25
N ALA A 183 -4.90 -32.02 -13.30
CA ALA A 183 -5.60 -32.66 -14.40
C ALA A 183 -4.73 -32.63 -15.67
N THR A 184 -4.17 -33.80 -16.01
CA THR A 184 -3.16 -33.99 -17.04
C THR A 184 -3.50 -33.29 -18.36
N SER A 185 -2.75 -32.24 -18.71
CA SER A 185 -2.55 -31.86 -20.10
C SER A 185 -1.05 -31.86 -20.37
N ASN A 186 -0.62 -32.75 -21.26
CA ASN A 186 0.79 -32.94 -21.64
C ASN A 186 1.28 -31.83 -22.59
N GLY A 187 0.93 -30.57 -22.31
CA GLY A 187 1.22 -29.43 -23.17
C GLY A 187 1.83 -28.26 -22.41
N ALA A 188 2.46 -27.34 -23.16
CA ALA A 188 2.94 -26.08 -22.61
C ALA A 188 1.78 -25.33 -21.94
N ALA A 189 1.90 -25.12 -20.63
CA ALA A 189 0.97 -24.33 -19.84
C ALA A 189 1.61 -23.00 -19.46
N THR A 190 0.78 -21.99 -19.26
CA THR A 190 1.18 -20.73 -18.63
C THR A 190 0.56 -20.66 -17.26
N TRP A 191 1.35 -20.27 -16.26
CA TRP A 191 0.90 -20.16 -14.88
C TRP A 191 0.92 -18.70 -14.45
N LYS A 192 -0.06 -18.32 -13.62
CA LYS A 192 -0.10 -17.02 -12.97
C LYS A 192 -0.55 -17.19 -11.52
N VAL A 193 0.05 -16.42 -10.62
CA VAL A 193 -0.51 -16.22 -9.28
C VAL A 193 -1.67 -15.25 -9.41
N VAL A 194 -2.86 -15.71 -9.05
CA VAL A 194 -4.04 -14.84 -8.94
C VAL A 194 -3.96 -14.05 -7.65
N ALA A 195 -3.73 -14.75 -6.52
CA ALA A 195 -3.53 -14.12 -5.22
C ALA A 195 -2.92 -15.10 -4.20
N TRP A 196 -2.18 -14.57 -3.25
CA TRP A 196 -1.92 -15.24 -1.96
C TRP A 196 -3.09 -15.00 -1.01
N ALA A 197 -3.47 -16.03 -0.26
CA ALA A 197 -4.41 -15.89 0.84
C ALA A 197 -3.74 -15.23 2.07
N ASP A 198 -4.56 -14.69 2.97
CA ASP A 198 -4.10 -14.01 4.20
C ASP A 198 -3.31 -14.92 5.16
N ASP A 199 -3.47 -16.24 5.06
CA ASP A 199 -2.73 -17.21 5.87
C ASP A 199 -1.28 -17.41 5.39
N ASN A 200 -0.91 -16.83 4.24
CA ASN A 200 0.40 -16.98 3.61
C ASN A 200 0.79 -18.45 3.33
N GLN A 201 -0.18 -19.37 3.34
CA GLN A 201 -0.01 -20.81 3.09
C GLN A 201 -0.70 -21.22 1.80
N HIS A 202 -1.84 -20.61 1.50
CA HIS A 202 -2.61 -20.91 0.31
C HIS A 202 -2.36 -19.91 -0.81
N VAL A 203 -2.23 -20.43 -2.04
CA VAL A 203 -2.02 -19.63 -3.24
C VAL A 203 -3.04 -20.04 -4.30
N LEU A 204 -3.83 -19.07 -4.76
CA LEU A 204 -4.71 -19.25 -5.91
C LEU A 204 -3.89 -19.08 -7.18
N LEU A 205 -3.76 -20.16 -7.95
CA LEU A 205 -3.06 -20.21 -9.22
C LEU A 205 -4.07 -20.34 -10.36
N SER A 206 -3.77 -19.70 -11.49
CA SER A 206 -4.42 -20.02 -12.76
C SER A 206 -3.40 -20.68 -13.68
N ARG A 207 -3.76 -21.82 -14.24
CA ARG A 207 -3.00 -22.55 -15.26
C ARG A 207 -3.80 -22.50 -16.56
N ASN A 208 -3.22 -21.96 -17.62
CA ASN A 208 -3.86 -21.85 -18.92
C ASN A 208 -3.10 -22.70 -19.96
N ASP A 209 -3.83 -23.57 -20.64
CA ASP A 209 -3.35 -24.46 -21.69
C ASP A 209 -4.37 -24.59 -22.83
N ALA A 210 -4.17 -25.54 -23.75
CA ALA A 210 -5.08 -25.77 -24.88
C ALA A 210 -6.50 -26.21 -24.48
N SER A 211 -6.70 -26.73 -23.27
CA SER A 211 -8.00 -27.13 -22.73
C SER A 211 -8.76 -25.98 -22.05
N GLY A 212 -8.06 -24.88 -21.75
CA GLY A 212 -8.60 -23.69 -21.12
C GLY A 212 -7.87 -23.33 -19.82
N THR A 213 -8.55 -22.57 -18.96
CA THR A 213 -8.00 -22.13 -17.68
C THR A 213 -8.48 -23.01 -16.52
N ALA A 214 -7.53 -23.64 -15.84
CA ALA A 214 -7.74 -24.34 -14.58
C ALA A 214 -7.33 -23.44 -13.40
N TYR A 215 -8.18 -23.34 -12.38
CA TYR A 215 -7.87 -22.68 -11.12
C TYR A 215 -7.49 -23.71 -10.07
N ILE A 216 -6.32 -23.54 -9.46
CA ILE A 216 -5.77 -24.46 -8.47
C ILE A 216 -5.52 -23.68 -7.18
N MET A 217 -6.06 -24.19 -6.07
CA MET A 217 -5.71 -23.73 -4.73
C MET A 217 -4.56 -24.57 -4.23
N LEU A 218 -3.34 -24.05 -4.32
CA LEU A 218 -2.15 -24.67 -3.76
C LEU A 218 -2.14 -24.47 -2.24
N ASN A 219 -2.00 -25.57 -1.48
CA ASN A 219 -1.57 -25.51 -0.07
C ASN A 219 -0.07 -25.82 -0.02
N ARG A 220 0.78 -24.80 0.16
CA ARG A 220 2.24 -24.99 0.09
C ARG A 220 2.82 -25.83 1.24
N ALA A 221 2.12 -25.90 2.38
CA ALA A 221 2.56 -26.64 3.55
C ALA A 221 2.09 -28.10 3.52
N GLU A 222 0.90 -28.35 2.98
CA GLU A 222 0.33 -29.69 2.81
C GLU A 222 -0.16 -29.87 1.37
N VAL A 223 0.77 -30.12 0.46
CA VAL A 223 0.53 -30.10 -1.00
C VAL A 223 -0.55 -31.06 -1.44
N ALA A 224 -0.67 -32.22 -0.78
CA ALA A 224 -1.72 -33.21 -1.03
C ALA A 224 -3.14 -32.70 -0.73
N GLN A 225 -3.30 -31.63 0.07
CA GLN A 225 -4.58 -30.98 0.34
C GLN A 225 -4.94 -29.89 -0.67
N SER A 226 -4.11 -29.66 -1.69
CA SER A 226 -4.41 -28.72 -2.77
C SER A 226 -5.69 -29.12 -3.52
N LYS A 227 -6.34 -28.17 -4.18
CA LYS A 227 -7.65 -28.41 -4.83
C LYS A 227 -7.70 -27.85 -6.24
N ASN A 228 -8.29 -28.60 -7.16
CA ASN A 228 -8.71 -28.08 -8.46
C ASN A 228 -10.08 -27.41 -8.31
N LEU A 229 -10.09 -26.08 -8.27
CA LEU A 229 -11.31 -25.29 -8.10
C LEU A 229 -12.17 -25.25 -9.37
N THR A 230 -11.55 -25.39 -10.55
CA THR A 230 -12.29 -25.49 -11.81
C THR A 230 -13.19 -26.72 -11.81
N THR A 231 -12.66 -27.88 -11.42
CA THR A 231 -13.44 -29.11 -11.30
C THR A 231 -14.42 -29.04 -10.14
N LEU A 232 -13.98 -28.57 -8.96
CA LEU A 232 -14.81 -28.52 -7.75
C LEU A 232 -16.07 -27.66 -7.93
N PHE A 233 -15.95 -26.52 -8.61
CA PHE A 233 -17.05 -25.57 -8.81
C PHE A 233 -17.72 -25.69 -10.18
N ASN A 234 -17.30 -26.66 -11.01
CA ASN A 234 -17.79 -26.84 -12.37
C ASN A 234 -17.73 -25.54 -13.20
N LEU A 235 -16.55 -24.90 -13.21
CA LEU A 235 -16.38 -23.59 -13.84
C LEU A 235 -16.43 -23.71 -15.37
N SER A 236 -17.19 -22.82 -16.02
CA SER A 236 -17.21 -22.71 -17.47
C SER A 236 -15.90 -22.11 -18.02
N SER A 237 -15.57 -22.43 -19.28
CA SER A 237 -14.42 -21.82 -19.96
C SER A 237 -14.54 -20.30 -20.03
N GLY A 238 -13.42 -19.60 -19.87
CA GLY A 238 -13.37 -18.13 -19.85
C GLY A 238 -13.83 -17.47 -18.54
N SER A 239 -14.21 -18.25 -17.52
CA SER A 239 -14.53 -17.71 -16.20
C SER A 239 -13.31 -17.13 -15.50
N VAL A 240 -13.52 -16.09 -14.69
CA VAL A 240 -12.49 -15.46 -13.86
C VAL A 240 -12.81 -15.73 -12.39
N LEU A 241 -11.88 -16.37 -11.68
CA LEU A 241 -12.00 -16.65 -10.24
C LEU A 241 -11.03 -15.77 -9.44
N THR A 242 -11.52 -15.14 -8.37
CA THR A 242 -10.71 -14.35 -7.44
C THR A 242 -11.00 -14.75 -6.00
N LEU A 243 -10.05 -14.55 -5.08
CA LEU A 243 -10.34 -14.68 -3.66
C LEU A 243 -11.37 -13.64 -3.20
N ASN A 244 -12.24 -14.02 -2.27
CA ASN A 244 -13.08 -13.10 -1.53
C ASN A 244 -12.38 -12.77 -0.20
N ASN A 245 -12.14 -11.47 0.05
CA ASN A 245 -11.49 -10.97 1.27
C ASN A 245 -10.16 -11.70 1.60
N ASN A 246 -9.40 -12.07 0.56
CA ASN A 246 -8.15 -12.82 0.64
C ASN A 246 -8.25 -14.14 1.45
N LYS A 247 -9.45 -14.70 1.63
CA LYS A 247 -9.66 -15.98 2.33
C LYS A 247 -9.50 -17.13 1.34
N PHE A 248 -8.74 -18.15 1.75
CA PHE A 248 -8.42 -19.28 0.86
C PHE A 248 -9.66 -20.12 0.50
N ASP A 249 -10.74 -20.03 1.27
CA ASP A 249 -11.94 -20.85 1.15
C ASP A 249 -13.16 -20.13 0.56
N GLN A 250 -13.02 -18.86 0.17
CA GLN A 250 -14.10 -18.02 -0.34
C GLN A 250 -13.68 -17.31 -1.63
N TYR A 251 -14.60 -17.26 -2.60
CA TYR A 251 -14.29 -16.77 -3.94
C TYR A 251 -15.42 -15.96 -4.54
N TYR A 252 -15.05 -15.08 -5.46
CA TYR A 252 -15.95 -14.53 -6.45
C TYR A 252 -15.63 -15.13 -7.83
N LEU A 253 -16.68 -15.54 -8.52
CA LEU A 253 -16.65 -16.10 -9.87
C LEU A 253 -17.34 -15.12 -10.81
N HIS A 254 -16.59 -14.57 -11.77
CA HIS A 254 -17.15 -13.77 -12.86
C HIS A 254 -17.17 -14.59 -14.14
N VAL A 255 -18.31 -14.59 -14.83
CA VAL A 255 -18.48 -15.24 -16.13
C VAL A 255 -18.69 -14.13 -17.18
N PRO A 256 -17.64 -13.70 -17.90
CA PRO A 256 -17.74 -12.58 -18.84
C PRO A 256 -18.82 -12.76 -19.93
N ALA A 257 -19.05 -13.99 -20.37
CA ALA A 257 -20.04 -14.31 -21.41
C ALA A 257 -21.48 -13.97 -20.99
N THR A 258 -21.83 -14.12 -19.71
CA THR A 258 -23.16 -13.81 -19.16
C THR A 258 -23.17 -12.51 -18.36
N GLY A 259 -21.99 -12.00 -17.99
CA GLY A 259 -21.82 -10.87 -17.07
C GLY A 259 -22.23 -11.20 -15.63
N GLU A 260 -22.39 -12.47 -15.27
CA GLU A 260 -22.75 -12.87 -13.91
C GLU A 260 -21.52 -12.85 -13.00
N LEU A 261 -21.70 -12.25 -11.81
CA LEU A 261 -20.76 -12.33 -10.70
C LEU A 261 -21.43 -13.12 -9.57
N SER A 262 -20.81 -14.22 -9.20
CA SER A 262 -21.31 -15.18 -8.21
C SER A 262 -20.36 -15.30 -7.02
N ALA A 263 -20.90 -15.54 -5.84
CA ALA A 263 -20.12 -15.97 -4.68
C ALA A 263 -20.09 -17.50 -4.62
N VAL A 264 -18.95 -18.08 -4.26
CA VAL A 264 -18.78 -19.53 -4.06
C VAL A 264 -17.76 -19.78 -2.96
N SER A 265 -17.88 -20.88 -2.22
CA SER A 265 -16.93 -21.25 -1.16
C SER A 265 -16.62 -22.75 -1.18
N LEU A 266 -15.57 -23.15 -0.48
CA LEU A 266 -15.26 -24.58 -0.32
C LEU A 266 -16.33 -25.33 0.49
N SER A 267 -17.00 -24.64 1.41
CA SER A 267 -18.09 -25.21 2.22
C SER A 267 -19.43 -25.25 1.49
N THR A 268 -19.65 -24.35 0.52
CA THR A 268 -20.83 -24.29 -0.33
C THR A 268 -20.38 -24.19 -1.79
N PRO A 269 -19.97 -25.31 -2.41
CA PRO A 269 -19.30 -25.34 -3.72
C PRO A 269 -20.30 -25.22 -4.89
N THR A 270 -21.30 -24.36 -4.75
CA THR A 270 -22.30 -24.06 -5.77
C THR A 270 -22.35 -22.54 -5.95
N PRO A 271 -21.87 -22.01 -7.10
CA PRO A 271 -21.89 -20.58 -7.34
C PRO A 271 -23.29 -19.98 -7.23
N ALA A 272 -23.45 -18.95 -6.40
CA ALA A 272 -24.68 -18.20 -6.23
C ALA A 272 -24.53 -16.79 -6.81
N VAL A 273 -25.35 -16.45 -7.82
CA VAL A 273 -25.28 -15.15 -8.49
C VAL A 273 -25.62 -14.02 -7.52
N VAL A 274 -24.71 -13.05 -7.40
CA VAL A 274 -24.86 -11.86 -6.54
C VAL A 274 -25.17 -10.62 -7.39
N ILE A 275 -24.50 -10.47 -8.53
CA ILE A 275 -24.64 -9.30 -9.41
C ILE A 275 -24.70 -9.77 -10.87
N LYS A 276 -25.57 -9.16 -11.68
CA LYS A 276 -25.70 -9.42 -13.12
C LYS A 276 -25.12 -8.27 -13.95
N ASN A 277 -24.79 -8.54 -15.22
CA ASN A 277 -24.28 -7.57 -16.19
C ASN A 277 -23.01 -6.83 -15.74
N VAL A 278 -22.10 -7.51 -15.06
CA VAL A 278 -20.81 -7.00 -14.60
C VAL A 278 -19.81 -7.00 -15.76
N GLN A 279 -19.20 -5.84 -16.02
CA GLN A 279 -18.16 -5.64 -17.05
C GLN A 279 -16.74 -5.69 -16.45
N ALA A 280 -16.59 -5.15 -15.25
CA ALA A 280 -15.37 -5.19 -14.45
C ALA A 280 -15.75 -5.06 -12.98
N PHE A 281 -14.95 -5.60 -12.08
CA PHE A 281 -15.22 -5.53 -10.65
C PHE A 281 -13.95 -5.53 -9.82
N LYS A 282 -14.09 -5.12 -8.56
CA LYS A 282 -13.10 -5.23 -7.50
C LYS A 282 -13.81 -5.54 -6.19
N THR A 283 -13.28 -6.51 -5.46
CA THR A 283 -13.80 -6.97 -4.16
C THR A 283 -12.94 -6.38 -3.05
N TYR A 284 -13.54 -6.11 -1.88
CA TYR A 284 -12.81 -5.45 -0.77
C TYR A 284 -12.95 -6.18 0.56
N ASP A 285 -14.16 -6.56 0.90
CA ASP A 285 -14.48 -7.36 2.08
C ASP A 285 -15.43 -8.48 1.67
N ASN A 286 -15.97 -9.21 2.65
CA ASN A 286 -16.84 -10.36 2.43
C ASN A 286 -18.11 -10.03 1.60
N SER A 287 -18.53 -8.77 1.56
CA SER A 287 -19.84 -8.33 1.04
C SER A 287 -19.80 -7.07 0.18
N THR A 288 -18.65 -6.41 0.06
CA THR A 288 -18.51 -5.18 -0.69
C THR A 288 -17.83 -5.41 -2.04
N VAL A 289 -18.53 -5.03 -3.12
CA VAL A 289 -18.06 -5.13 -4.50
C VAL A 289 -18.26 -3.79 -5.21
N LEU A 290 -17.18 -3.23 -5.76
CA LEU A 290 -17.25 -2.12 -6.72
C LEU A 290 -17.25 -2.71 -8.13
N TYR A 291 -18.19 -2.30 -8.98
CA TYR A 291 -18.35 -2.90 -10.30
C TYR A 291 -18.85 -1.91 -11.34
N ALA A 292 -18.46 -2.16 -12.59
CA ALA A 292 -18.95 -1.48 -13.77
C ALA A 292 -20.09 -2.30 -14.41
N THR A 293 -21.18 -1.64 -14.79
CA THR A 293 -22.31 -2.28 -15.49
C THR A 293 -22.91 -1.36 -16.54
N THR A 294 -23.43 -1.94 -17.62
CA THR A 294 -24.26 -1.21 -18.61
C THR A 294 -25.71 -1.05 -18.15
N THR A 295 -26.13 -1.76 -17.10
CA THR A 295 -27.51 -1.70 -16.58
C THR A 295 -27.81 -0.30 -16.03
N GLY A 296 -28.84 0.35 -16.57
CA GLY A 296 -29.23 1.70 -16.15
C GLY A 296 -28.25 2.81 -16.53
N ALA A 297 -27.29 2.52 -17.42
CA ALA A 297 -26.36 3.51 -17.96
C ALA A 297 -26.87 4.12 -19.28
N PRO A 298 -26.67 5.43 -19.52
CA PRO A 298 -26.90 6.03 -20.83
C PRO A 298 -26.08 5.36 -21.94
N ALA A 299 -26.53 5.51 -23.20
CA ALA A 299 -25.80 5.01 -24.36
C ALA A 299 -24.34 5.52 -24.37
N GLY A 300 -23.39 4.62 -24.62
CA GLY A 300 -21.95 4.92 -24.61
C GLY A 300 -21.33 5.07 -23.20
N LYS A 301 -22.08 4.77 -22.13
CA LYS A 301 -21.60 4.84 -20.74
C LYS A 301 -21.76 3.50 -20.02
N VAL A 302 -21.03 3.37 -18.90
CA VAL A 302 -21.28 2.38 -17.85
C VAL A 302 -21.52 3.08 -16.53
N ALA A 303 -22.36 2.50 -15.68
CA ALA A 303 -22.52 2.89 -14.29
C ALA A 303 -21.46 2.17 -13.44
N ILE A 304 -20.73 2.92 -12.63
CA ILE A 304 -19.92 2.38 -11.55
C ILE A 304 -20.74 2.39 -10.28
N ASN A 305 -20.98 1.21 -9.76
CA ASN A 305 -21.81 0.95 -8.60
C ASN A 305 -21.01 0.25 -7.51
N MET A 306 -21.38 0.48 -6.25
CA MET A 306 -20.87 -0.24 -5.10
C MET A 306 -22.00 -1.04 -4.49
N PHE A 307 -21.90 -2.36 -4.52
CA PHE A 307 -22.78 -3.26 -3.78
C PHE A 307 -22.22 -3.44 -2.37
N SER A 308 -23.00 -3.13 -1.34
CA SER A 308 -22.63 -3.34 0.07
C SER A 308 -23.87 -3.47 0.96
N GLY A 309 -23.83 -4.40 1.91
CA GLY A 309 -24.96 -4.65 2.83
C GLY A 309 -26.27 -5.00 2.12
N GLY A 310 -26.21 -5.72 0.99
CA GLY A 310 -27.38 -6.10 0.19
C GLY A 310 -27.99 -4.95 -0.64
N GLN A 311 -27.36 -3.78 -0.68
CA GLN A 311 -27.83 -2.62 -1.42
C GLN A 311 -26.80 -2.17 -2.46
N THR A 312 -27.28 -1.65 -3.57
CA THR A 312 -26.45 -1.08 -4.64
C THR A 312 -26.48 0.44 -4.58
N PHE A 313 -25.29 1.03 -4.58
CA PHE A 313 -25.05 2.46 -4.54
C PHE A 313 -24.42 2.94 -5.84
N PHE A 314 -25.10 3.81 -6.57
CA PHE A 314 -24.52 4.45 -7.76
C PHE A 314 -23.47 5.48 -7.35
N LEU A 315 -22.30 5.45 -8.00
CA LEU A 315 -21.22 6.40 -7.76
C LEU A 315 -21.01 7.35 -8.93
N ARG A 316 -20.83 6.83 -10.16
CA ARG A 316 -20.49 7.65 -11.33
C ARG A 316 -20.72 6.91 -12.65
N TYR A 317 -21.03 7.66 -13.71
CA TYR A 317 -20.93 7.16 -15.08
C TYR A 317 -19.52 7.35 -15.65
N LEU A 318 -18.99 6.31 -16.30
CA LEU A 318 -17.73 6.34 -17.06
C LEU A 318 -17.99 5.96 -18.52
N SER A 319 -17.04 6.26 -19.41
CA SER A 319 -17.14 5.87 -20.83
C SER A 319 -17.11 4.36 -21.01
N ALA A 320 -18.01 3.82 -21.84
CA ALA A 320 -18.11 2.38 -22.11
C ALA A 320 -16.91 1.87 -22.93
N GLY A 321 -16.63 0.57 -22.87
CA GLY A 321 -15.58 -0.09 -23.67
C GLY A 321 -14.15 0.29 -23.29
N SER A 322 -13.94 0.91 -22.12
CA SER A 322 -12.63 1.35 -21.63
C SER A 322 -12.02 0.32 -20.67
N THR A 323 -10.70 0.40 -20.44
CA THR A 323 -10.09 -0.12 -19.22
C THR A 323 -10.66 0.66 -18.02
N TYR A 324 -11.25 -0.06 -17.06
CA TYR A 324 -11.77 0.52 -15.81
C TYR A 324 -10.77 0.28 -14.69
N LEU A 325 -10.48 1.34 -13.94
CA LEU A 325 -9.60 1.30 -12.78
C LEU A 325 -10.47 1.38 -11.54
N LEU A 326 -10.50 0.31 -10.74
CA LEU A 326 -11.38 0.15 -9.58
C LEU A 326 -10.56 -0.31 -8.37
N ASP A 327 -10.52 0.48 -7.30
CA ASP A 327 -9.84 0.10 -6.06
C ASP A 327 -10.48 0.76 -4.82
N MET A 328 -10.29 0.17 -3.64
CA MET A 328 -10.79 0.66 -2.35
C MET A 328 -9.98 0.05 -1.23
N ALA A 329 -9.73 0.87 -0.22
CA ALA A 329 -9.02 0.50 0.98
C ALA A 329 -9.50 1.38 2.15
N GLY A 330 -9.22 0.94 3.37
CA GLY A 330 -9.48 1.73 4.58
C GLY A 330 -8.22 2.45 5.05
N TYR A 331 -8.29 3.76 5.27
CA TYR A 331 -7.24 4.54 5.92
C TYR A 331 -7.77 5.22 7.17
N GLY A 332 -7.13 4.99 8.32
CA GLY A 332 -7.60 5.48 9.63
C GLY A 332 -9.03 5.03 9.97
N GLY A 333 -9.41 3.81 9.58
CA GLY A 333 -10.78 3.27 9.72
C GLY A 333 -11.83 3.88 8.79
N THR A 334 -11.45 4.81 7.92
CA THR A 334 -12.35 5.42 6.93
C THR A 334 -12.19 4.72 5.57
N PRO A 335 -13.26 4.21 4.95
CA PRO A 335 -13.18 3.62 3.61
C PRO A 335 -13.00 4.69 2.53
N TYR A 336 -12.12 4.42 1.57
CA TYR A 336 -11.91 5.22 0.37
C TYR A 336 -12.17 4.40 -0.87
N VAL A 337 -12.95 4.94 -1.81
CA VAL A 337 -13.25 4.30 -3.09
C VAL A 337 -12.62 5.11 -4.21
N VAL A 338 -11.89 4.44 -5.09
CA VAL A 338 -11.21 5.05 -6.22
C VAL A 338 -11.68 4.38 -7.50
N LEU A 339 -12.18 5.18 -8.43
CA LEU A 339 -12.70 4.69 -9.71
C LEU A 339 -12.33 5.62 -10.86
N GLY A 340 -12.03 5.06 -12.03
CA GLY A 340 -11.70 5.83 -13.21
C GLY A 340 -11.70 4.99 -14.48
N SER A 341 -11.44 5.63 -15.61
CA SER A 341 -11.29 4.92 -16.88
C SER A 341 -10.19 5.52 -17.73
N ALA A 342 -9.54 4.67 -18.52
CA ALA A 342 -8.55 5.08 -19.51
C ALA A 342 -9.10 6.12 -20.49
N ALA A 343 -10.30 5.87 -21.03
CA ALA A 343 -10.95 6.76 -22.01
C ALA A 343 -11.35 8.13 -21.45
N ASP A 344 -11.68 8.22 -20.15
CA ASP A 344 -12.05 9.49 -19.51
C ASP A 344 -10.83 10.32 -19.05
N ASN A 345 -9.60 9.80 -19.20
CA ASN A 345 -8.35 10.43 -18.75
C ASN A 345 -8.40 10.90 -17.29
N SER A 346 -9.13 10.16 -16.44
CA SER A 346 -9.48 10.63 -15.09
C SER A 346 -9.73 9.48 -14.11
N VAL A 347 -9.32 9.71 -12.86
CA VAL A 347 -9.60 8.87 -11.69
C VAL A 347 -10.23 9.72 -10.59
N TYR A 348 -11.24 9.22 -9.91
CA TYR A 348 -12.03 9.93 -8.90
C TYR A 348 -11.91 9.23 -7.55
N ILE A 349 -11.65 10.01 -6.50
CA ILE A 349 -11.48 9.53 -5.13
C ILE A 349 -12.71 9.94 -4.32
N TYR A 350 -13.33 8.99 -3.63
CA TYR A 350 -14.46 9.19 -2.75
C TYR A 350 -14.07 8.80 -1.33
N LYS A 351 -14.31 9.70 -0.37
CA LYS A 351 -14.20 9.41 1.06
C LYS A 351 -15.55 8.94 1.57
N ASN A 352 -15.61 7.66 1.97
CA ASN A 352 -16.78 6.99 2.53
C ASN A 352 -18.10 7.32 1.78
N PRO A 353 -18.22 6.97 0.48
CA PRO A 353 -19.41 7.27 -0.30
C PRO A 353 -20.66 6.58 0.26
N GLU A 354 -20.53 5.42 0.90
CA GLU A 354 -21.65 4.73 1.53
C GLU A 354 -22.31 5.59 2.62
N LYS A 355 -21.51 6.18 3.52
CA LYS A 355 -22.02 7.08 4.56
C LYS A 355 -22.73 8.30 3.98
N GLN A 356 -22.22 8.86 2.88
CA GLN A 356 -22.87 9.99 2.20
C GLN A 356 -24.28 9.59 1.70
N LEU A 357 -24.38 8.45 1.01
CA LEU A 357 -25.60 7.98 0.38
C LEU A 357 -26.64 7.49 1.39
N ARG A 358 -26.23 6.71 2.40
CA ARG A 358 -27.11 6.31 3.51
C ARG A 358 -27.57 7.50 4.35
N GLY A 359 -26.77 8.57 4.42
CA GLY A 359 -27.11 9.83 5.07
C GLY A 359 -28.10 10.71 4.31
N GLY A 360 -28.67 10.24 3.18
CA GLY A 360 -29.70 10.95 2.42
C GLY A 360 -29.17 11.78 1.24
N SER A 361 -27.87 11.72 0.94
CA SER A 361 -27.32 12.39 -0.25
C SER A 361 -27.84 11.70 -1.51
N LYS A 362 -28.35 12.48 -2.47
CA LYS A 362 -28.83 11.92 -3.75
C LYS A 362 -27.71 11.27 -4.57
N ASN A 363 -26.49 11.82 -4.50
CA ASN A 363 -25.32 11.35 -5.21
C ASN A 363 -24.10 11.38 -4.28
N ALA A 364 -23.17 10.43 -4.46
CA ALA A 364 -21.86 10.50 -3.81
C ALA A 364 -21.00 11.59 -4.47
N VAL A 365 -20.30 12.37 -3.67
CA VAL A 365 -19.40 13.43 -4.15
C VAL A 365 -17.95 12.94 -4.04
N ALA A 366 -17.24 12.99 -5.17
CA ALA A 366 -15.81 12.73 -5.18
C ALA A 366 -15.09 13.86 -4.44
N MET A 367 -14.23 13.51 -3.48
CA MET A 367 -13.41 14.50 -2.76
C MET A 367 -12.29 15.06 -3.65
N ARG A 368 -11.87 14.29 -4.67
CA ARG A 368 -10.82 14.69 -5.62
C ARG A 368 -10.95 13.95 -6.94
N ALA A 369 -10.52 14.59 -8.01
CA ALA A 369 -10.28 13.97 -9.31
C ALA A 369 -8.80 14.15 -9.69
N ILE A 370 -8.17 13.07 -10.14
CA ILE A 370 -6.83 13.04 -10.72
C ILE A 370 -7.02 12.99 -12.24
N ARG A 371 -6.44 13.96 -12.95
CA ARG A 371 -6.40 13.97 -14.42
C ARG A 371 -5.05 13.39 -14.86
N LEU A 372 -5.10 12.32 -15.62
CA LEU A 372 -3.92 11.66 -16.17
C LEU A 372 -4.32 11.10 -17.53
N THR A 373 -3.50 11.28 -18.56
CA THR A 373 -3.84 10.79 -19.90
C THR A 373 -3.76 9.27 -19.92
N ASN A 374 -4.81 8.61 -20.42
CA ASN A 374 -4.89 7.18 -20.63
C ASN A 374 -4.41 6.34 -19.42
N PRO A 375 -4.95 6.54 -18.20
CA PRO A 375 -4.49 5.86 -16.99
C PRO A 375 -4.65 4.35 -17.15
N GLN A 376 -3.58 3.59 -16.85
CA GLN A 376 -3.54 2.13 -17.03
C GLN A 376 -3.40 1.36 -15.72
N TYR A 377 -2.93 2.01 -14.65
CA TYR A 377 -2.72 1.38 -13.36
C TYR A 377 -3.26 2.24 -12.22
N LEU A 378 -3.84 1.57 -11.23
CA LEU A 378 -4.37 2.15 -9.99
C LEU A 378 -4.06 1.18 -8.85
N ALA A 379 -3.49 1.68 -7.76
CA ALA A 379 -3.31 0.91 -6.54
C ALA A 379 -3.25 1.80 -5.30
N PHE A 380 -3.85 1.35 -4.20
CA PHE A 380 -3.48 1.84 -2.87
C PHE A 380 -2.09 1.34 -2.46
N SER A 381 -1.36 2.13 -1.68
CA SER A 381 -0.19 1.63 -0.97
C SER A 381 -0.61 0.56 0.07
N PRO A 382 0.31 -0.31 0.52
CA PRO A 382 0.05 -1.27 1.60
C PRO A 382 -0.50 -0.65 2.90
N THR A 383 -0.19 0.61 3.19
CA THR A 383 -0.72 1.37 4.33
C THR A 383 -2.06 2.05 4.04
N ALA A 384 -2.55 1.94 2.81
CA ALA A 384 -3.71 2.64 2.25
C ALA A 384 -3.63 4.18 2.28
N GLN A 385 -2.52 4.77 2.74
CA GLN A 385 -2.36 6.21 2.82
C GLN A 385 -2.24 6.86 1.43
N TYR A 386 -1.57 6.18 0.50
CA TYR A 386 -1.32 6.73 -0.83
C TYR A 386 -2.13 6.01 -1.90
N ILE A 387 -2.57 6.77 -2.89
CA ILE A 387 -3.25 6.27 -4.08
C ILE A 387 -2.37 6.58 -5.29
N LEU A 388 -1.83 5.54 -5.92
CA LEU A 388 -1.02 5.62 -7.14
C LEU A 388 -1.91 5.48 -8.38
N VAL A 389 -1.72 6.36 -9.35
CA VAL A 389 -2.26 6.26 -10.71
C VAL A 389 -1.12 6.44 -11.71
N GLN A 390 -0.97 5.51 -12.67
CA GLN A 390 0.12 5.53 -13.63
C GLN A 390 -0.33 5.24 -15.07
N SER A 391 0.34 5.89 -16.03
CA SER A 391 0.30 5.58 -17.47
C SER A 391 1.67 5.81 -18.09
N GLY A 392 2.34 4.72 -18.48
CA GLY A 392 3.73 4.77 -18.90
C GLY A 392 4.60 5.41 -17.82
N GLN A 393 5.32 6.49 -18.18
CA GLN A 393 6.13 7.26 -17.21
C GLN A 393 5.34 8.35 -16.47
N SER A 394 4.08 8.64 -16.84
CA SER A 394 3.30 9.67 -16.14
C SER A 394 2.69 9.08 -14.89
N VAL A 395 2.98 9.68 -13.74
CA VAL A 395 2.56 9.18 -12.44
C VAL A 395 1.90 10.28 -11.62
N ALA A 396 0.84 9.91 -10.92
CA ALA A 396 0.18 10.73 -9.93
C ALA A 396 0.00 9.93 -8.64
N VAL A 397 0.43 10.49 -7.52
CA VAL A 397 0.25 9.90 -6.19
C VAL A 397 -0.49 10.87 -5.28
N TYR A 398 -1.63 10.45 -4.76
CA TYR A 398 -2.41 11.22 -3.78
C TYR A 398 -2.17 10.70 -2.37
N ASP A 399 -1.71 11.59 -1.49
CA ASP A 399 -1.56 11.37 -0.05
C ASP A 399 -2.86 11.75 0.67
N ILE A 400 -3.54 10.76 1.26
CA ILE A 400 -4.78 10.94 2.00
C ILE A 400 -4.56 11.72 3.30
N PHE A 401 -3.41 11.54 3.96
CA PHE A 401 -3.08 12.19 5.22
C PHE A 401 -2.85 13.68 5.02
N GLN A 402 -1.92 14.03 4.12
CA GLN A 402 -1.57 15.42 3.81
C GLN A 402 -2.55 16.10 2.83
N GLN A 403 -3.48 15.34 2.24
CA GLN A 403 -4.38 15.78 1.17
C GLN A 403 -3.64 16.37 -0.04
N ARG A 404 -2.41 15.91 -0.28
CA ARG A 404 -1.50 16.42 -1.32
C ARG A 404 -1.51 15.51 -2.54
N LEU A 405 -1.50 16.10 -3.73
CA LEU A 405 -1.33 15.36 -4.98
C LEU A 405 0.06 15.67 -5.54
N SER A 406 0.88 14.64 -5.70
CA SER A 406 2.17 14.70 -6.39
C SER A 406 1.97 14.20 -7.82
N ASN A 407 2.33 15.01 -8.82
CA ASN A 407 2.37 14.59 -10.22
C ASN A 407 3.80 14.69 -10.71
N TYR A 408 4.31 13.64 -11.33
CA TYR A 408 5.67 13.60 -11.84
C TYR A 408 5.77 12.68 -13.06
N LYS A 409 6.91 12.74 -13.72
CA LYS A 409 7.32 11.72 -14.68
C LYS A 409 8.38 10.87 -14.03
N GLU A 410 8.31 9.56 -14.22
CA GLU A 410 9.40 8.69 -13.83
C GLU A 410 10.70 9.16 -14.48
N SER A 411 11.80 9.06 -13.73
CA SER A 411 13.12 9.51 -14.19
C SER A 411 13.66 8.65 -15.33
N ALA A 412 13.12 7.45 -15.50
CA ALA A 412 13.48 6.50 -16.53
C ALA A 412 12.26 5.66 -16.94
N PRO A 413 12.20 5.14 -18.18
CA PRO A 413 11.12 4.25 -18.60
C PRO A 413 11.17 2.93 -17.83
N VAL A 414 10.00 2.41 -17.50
CA VAL A 414 9.85 1.07 -16.94
C VAL A 414 10.14 0.03 -18.04
N ASP A 415 11.05 -0.91 -17.79
CA ASP A 415 11.41 -1.95 -18.75
C ASP A 415 10.27 -2.95 -18.94
N ALA A 416 9.95 -3.28 -20.20
CA ALA A 416 9.02 -4.36 -20.51
C ALA A 416 9.52 -5.71 -19.94
N PRO A 417 8.63 -6.61 -19.48
CA PRO A 417 7.17 -6.58 -19.60
C PRO A 417 6.44 -5.84 -18.47
N GLN A 418 7.14 -5.21 -17.52
CA GLN A 418 6.48 -4.39 -16.51
C GLN A 418 5.68 -3.28 -17.21
N THR A 419 4.54 -2.92 -16.62
CA THR A 419 3.66 -1.88 -17.17
C THR A 419 3.55 -0.66 -16.26
N HIS A 420 4.06 -0.75 -15.03
CA HIS A 420 4.00 0.28 -14.00
C HIS A 420 5.05 0.01 -12.91
N ALA A 421 5.32 1.02 -12.07
CA ALA A 421 6.06 0.82 -10.83
C ALA A 421 5.21 0.06 -9.80
N THR A 422 5.84 -0.57 -8.81
CA THR A 422 5.15 -1.33 -7.76
C THR A 422 5.53 -0.82 -6.38
N TRP A 423 4.61 -0.90 -5.42
CA TRP A 423 4.88 -0.54 -4.03
C TRP A 423 5.87 -1.53 -3.41
N MET A 424 7.04 -1.04 -2.98
CA MET A 424 7.94 -1.80 -2.11
C MET A 424 7.29 -1.95 -0.72
N ASP A 425 6.76 -0.85 -0.22
CA ASP A 425 6.13 -0.73 1.08
C ASP A 425 5.04 0.35 1.06
N GLY A 426 4.64 0.84 2.23
CA GLY A 426 3.65 1.90 2.35
C GLY A 426 4.04 3.26 1.76
N HIS A 427 5.30 3.50 1.38
CA HIS A 427 5.85 4.84 1.10
C HIS A 427 6.78 4.90 -0.11
N ARG A 428 7.28 3.77 -0.60
CA ARG A 428 8.29 3.69 -1.65
C ARG A 428 7.80 2.87 -2.84
N LEU A 429 8.20 3.32 -4.02
CA LEU A 429 7.96 2.64 -5.29
C LEU A 429 9.27 2.08 -5.84
N VAL A 430 9.15 0.96 -6.55
CA VAL A 430 10.25 0.30 -7.23
C VAL A 430 9.85 -0.11 -8.64
N PHE A 431 10.82 -0.07 -9.55
CA PHE A 431 10.67 -0.54 -10.93
C PHE A 431 12.04 -0.88 -11.53
N VAL A 432 12.07 -1.78 -12.51
CA VAL A 432 13.29 -2.07 -13.26
C VAL A 432 13.39 -1.17 -14.49
N SER A 433 14.55 -0.55 -14.69
CA SER A 433 14.91 0.24 -15.87
C SER A 433 16.37 -0.02 -16.25
N GLY A 434 16.63 -0.26 -17.54
CA GLY A 434 17.96 -0.62 -18.03
C GLY A 434 18.55 -1.88 -17.38
N GLY A 435 17.70 -2.84 -16.96
CA GLY A 435 18.11 -4.05 -16.25
C GLY A 435 18.56 -3.83 -14.80
N THR A 436 18.26 -2.66 -14.22
CA THR A 436 18.56 -2.32 -12.82
C THR A 436 17.29 -1.94 -12.06
N LEU A 437 17.22 -2.32 -10.80
CA LEU A 437 16.13 -1.96 -9.89
C LEU A 437 16.33 -0.55 -9.35
N LEU A 438 15.37 0.33 -9.61
CA LEU A 438 15.30 1.69 -9.08
C LEU A 438 14.30 1.72 -7.93
N LEU A 439 14.55 2.61 -6.96
CA LEU A 439 13.71 2.85 -5.78
C LEU A 439 13.57 4.35 -5.55
N HIS A 440 12.38 4.83 -5.24
CA HIS A 440 12.16 6.22 -4.81
C HIS A 440 10.97 6.33 -3.86
N ASP A 441 10.85 7.44 -3.15
CA ASP A 441 9.67 7.73 -2.33
C ASP A 441 8.45 8.04 -3.23
N PHE A 442 7.26 7.96 -2.65
CA PHE A 442 5.97 8.14 -3.33
C PHE A 442 5.81 9.46 -4.12
N ASP A 443 6.64 10.47 -3.84
CA ASP A 443 6.66 11.76 -4.54
C ASP A 443 7.88 11.95 -5.45
N GLN A 444 8.54 10.84 -5.80
CA GLN A 444 9.74 10.75 -6.66
C GLN A 444 11.01 11.36 -6.06
N THR A 445 10.98 11.75 -4.78
CA THR A 445 12.20 12.12 -4.05
C THR A 445 13.03 10.90 -3.66
N ASN A 446 14.29 11.14 -3.28
CA ASN A 446 15.21 10.13 -2.76
C ASN A 446 15.46 8.93 -3.69
N LEU A 447 15.44 9.14 -5.01
CA LEU A 447 15.74 8.12 -6.01
C LEU A 447 17.11 7.46 -5.79
N GLN A 448 17.12 6.12 -5.76
CA GLN A 448 18.30 5.27 -5.64
C GLN A 448 18.31 4.19 -6.72
N THR A 449 19.50 3.83 -7.18
CA THR A 449 19.73 2.63 -8.00
C THR A 449 20.24 1.52 -7.09
N LEU A 450 19.59 0.35 -7.11
CA LEU A 450 19.90 -0.75 -6.19
C LEU A 450 20.84 -1.79 -6.83
N MET A 451 20.32 -2.73 -7.60
CA MET A 451 21.09 -3.82 -8.23
C MET A 451 20.49 -4.26 -9.56
N ALA A 452 21.17 -5.17 -10.24
CA ALA A 452 20.65 -5.85 -11.40
C ALA A 452 19.33 -6.60 -11.08
N ALA A 453 18.36 -6.48 -11.98
CA ALA A 453 17.08 -7.15 -11.88
C ALA A 453 16.49 -7.40 -13.26
N ALA A 454 15.81 -8.52 -13.44
CA ALA A 454 15.03 -8.82 -14.61
C ALA A 454 13.64 -8.17 -14.50
N PRO A 455 13.15 -7.50 -15.55
CA PRO A 455 11.86 -6.82 -15.52
C PRO A 455 10.67 -7.80 -15.48
N ASP A 456 10.87 -9.07 -15.84
CA ASP A 456 9.83 -10.09 -15.85
C ASP A 456 9.24 -10.38 -14.45
N PHE A 457 9.96 -10.02 -13.38
CA PHE A 457 9.60 -10.37 -12.01
C PHE A 457 9.65 -9.16 -11.09
N ALA A 458 8.65 -9.04 -10.22
CA ALA A 458 8.70 -8.09 -9.11
C ALA A 458 9.84 -8.48 -8.14
N PRO A 459 10.55 -7.50 -7.56
CA PRO A 459 11.50 -7.78 -6.48
C PRO A 459 10.75 -8.30 -5.26
N ALA A 460 11.40 -9.17 -4.49
CA ALA A 460 10.92 -9.61 -3.19
C ALA A 460 11.75 -8.96 -2.08
N PHE A 461 11.14 -8.70 -0.93
CA PHE A 461 11.83 -8.09 0.23
C PHE A 461 11.70 -8.99 1.45
N SER A 462 12.71 -9.15 2.29
CA SER A 462 12.52 -9.81 3.58
C SER A 462 11.47 -9.05 4.42
N PRO A 463 10.77 -9.72 5.37
CA PRO A 463 9.73 -9.06 6.18
C PRO A 463 10.19 -7.80 6.94
N ASP A 464 11.47 -7.73 7.29
CA ASP A 464 12.14 -6.62 7.96
C ASP A 464 12.78 -5.61 6.98
N TYR A 465 12.69 -5.84 5.67
CA TYR A 465 13.36 -5.08 4.62
C TYR A 465 14.89 -4.99 4.75
N HIS A 466 15.53 -5.88 5.53
CA HIS A 466 16.99 -5.95 5.59
C HIS A 466 17.60 -6.48 4.30
N TYR A 467 16.84 -7.26 3.52
CA TYR A 467 17.26 -7.82 2.26
C TYR A 467 16.23 -7.57 1.16
N VAL A 468 16.74 -7.35 -0.06
CA VAL A 468 15.96 -7.43 -1.30
C VAL A 468 16.48 -8.58 -2.14
N TYR A 469 15.56 -9.24 -2.85
CA TYR A 469 15.80 -10.38 -3.70
C TYR A 469 15.33 -10.09 -5.11
N THR A 470 16.21 -10.27 -6.09
CA THR A 470 15.92 -10.06 -7.52
C THR A 470 16.40 -11.25 -8.33
N LEU A 471 15.67 -11.62 -9.37
CA LEU A 471 16.25 -12.48 -10.41
C LEU A 471 17.06 -11.62 -11.36
N ALA A 472 18.26 -12.06 -11.72
CA ALA A 472 19.10 -11.41 -12.70
C ALA A 472 19.76 -12.43 -13.64
N PRO A 473 20.12 -12.04 -14.88
CA PRO A 473 20.91 -12.89 -15.76
C PRO A 473 22.24 -13.30 -15.12
N ALA A 474 22.59 -14.58 -15.26
CA ALA A 474 23.86 -15.16 -14.81
C ALA A 474 24.44 -16.08 -15.90
N THR A 475 25.69 -16.51 -15.74
CA THR A 475 26.32 -17.44 -16.69
C THR A 475 25.52 -18.75 -16.77
N GLY A 476 24.90 -19.01 -17.91
CA GLY A 476 24.12 -20.24 -18.15
C GLY A 476 22.67 -20.20 -17.69
N GLY A 477 22.11 -19.02 -17.35
CA GLY A 477 20.68 -18.89 -17.02
C GLY A 477 20.34 -17.68 -16.15
N MET A 478 19.55 -17.89 -15.11
CA MET A 478 19.15 -16.87 -14.15
C MET A 478 19.62 -17.23 -12.74
N GLN A 479 19.98 -16.22 -11.95
CA GLN A 479 20.33 -16.38 -10.55
C GLN A 479 19.42 -15.49 -9.70
N LEU A 480 18.89 -16.06 -8.61
CA LEU A 480 18.29 -15.25 -7.56
C LEU A 480 19.42 -14.60 -6.76
N LEU A 481 19.40 -13.27 -6.68
CA LEU A 481 20.35 -12.48 -5.92
C LEU A 481 19.71 -12.07 -4.61
N GLN A 482 20.47 -12.11 -3.51
CA GLN A 482 20.13 -11.46 -2.25
C GLN A 482 21.07 -10.29 -2.05
N THR A 483 20.53 -9.12 -1.69
CA THR A 483 21.36 -7.96 -1.37
C THR A 483 20.92 -7.35 -0.04
N PRO A 484 21.86 -7.09 0.88
CA PRO A 484 21.56 -6.36 2.09
C PRO A 484 21.22 -4.89 1.77
N LEU A 485 20.14 -4.39 2.35
CA LEU A 485 19.75 -2.98 2.36
C LEU A 485 20.24 -2.26 3.62
N LEU A 486 21.12 -2.91 4.39
CA LEU A 486 21.83 -2.35 5.54
C LEU A 486 23.34 -2.52 5.34
N THR A 487 24.10 -1.62 5.94
CA THR A 487 25.56 -1.74 6.01
C THR A 487 25.94 -2.88 6.97
N PRO A 488 27.17 -3.45 6.87
CA PRO A 488 27.61 -4.51 7.78
C PRO A 488 27.57 -4.15 9.27
N ALA A 489 27.60 -2.86 9.63
CA ALA A 489 27.51 -2.40 11.01
C ALA A 489 26.07 -2.42 11.57
N ASP A 490 25.07 -2.51 10.70
CA ASP A 490 23.64 -2.43 11.04
C ASP A 490 22.87 -3.73 10.75
N LEU A 491 23.50 -4.73 10.13
CA LEU A 491 22.91 -6.03 9.79
C LEU A 491 22.76 -6.99 10.97
#